data_AF-A0A9P5BC14-F1
#
_entry.id   AF-A0A9P5BC14-F1
#
_cell.length_a   1.000
_cell.length_b   1.000
_cell.length_c   1.000
_cell.angle_alpha   90.00
_cell.angle_beta   90.00
_cell.angle_gamma   90.00
#
_symmetry.space_group_name_H-M   'P 1'
#
loop_
_entity.id
_entity.type
_entity.pdbx_description
1 polymer ?
#
loop_
_entity_poly.entity_id
_entity_poly.type
_entity_poly.pdbx_seq_one_letter_code
_entity_poly.pdbx_strand_id
1 'polypeptide(L)'
;MSGTEARLYISWKRNELDYYMANVDSFLLQDPEHYLKFRKYVRNIIDWGRGGRLEGIRKSLDILLEESRKTTSVAAKSRMPPSVDSPGITSISSTSSNKTRKTLSARQKSGRRNSIPG
;
A
#
# COMPACT_ATOMS: atom_id res chain seq x y z
N MET A 1 -25.58 16.36 -15.33
CA MET A 1 -24.73 17.08 -14.36
C MET A 1 -25.05 18.56 -14.46
N SER A 2 -25.44 19.20 -13.36
CA SER A 2 -25.92 20.60 -13.33
C SER A 2 -24.82 21.67 -13.45
N GLY A 3 -23.55 21.28 -13.68
CA GLY A 3 -22.42 22.20 -13.79
C GLY A 3 -22.09 22.98 -12.51
N THR A 4 -22.79 22.72 -11.41
CA THR A 4 -22.64 23.44 -10.13
C THR A 4 -21.57 22.86 -9.22
N GLU A 5 -21.17 21.61 -9.45
CA GLU A 5 -20.19 20.88 -8.63
C GLU A 5 -19.14 20.22 -9.53
N ALA A 6 -17.87 20.35 -9.16
CA ALA A 6 -16.76 19.61 -9.73
C ALA A 6 -16.23 18.59 -8.72
N ARG A 7 -16.11 17.32 -9.12
CA ARG A 7 -15.56 16.25 -8.29
C ARG A 7 -14.22 15.82 -8.85
N LEU A 8 -13.17 15.90 -8.03
CA LEU A 8 -11.83 15.53 -8.43
C LEU A 8 -11.52 14.11 -7.96
N TYR A 9 -11.23 13.24 -8.93
CA TYR A 9 -10.80 11.87 -8.68
C TYR A 9 -9.38 11.67 -9.19
N ILE A 10 -8.61 10.86 -8.47
CA ILE A 10 -7.32 10.35 -8.96
C ILE A 10 -7.48 8.84 -9.11
N SER A 11 -7.19 8.35 -10.31
CA SER A 11 -7.14 6.92 -10.60
C SER A 11 -5.72 6.49 -10.89
N TRP A 12 -5.32 5.33 -10.40
CA TRP A 12 -4.02 4.74 -10.70
C TRP A 12 -4.15 3.23 -10.84
N LYS A 13 -3.19 2.68 -11.58
CA LYS A 13 -3.09 1.26 -11.85
C LYS A 13 -2.09 0.65 -10.86
N ARG A 14 -2.47 -0.43 -10.16
CA ARG A 14 -1.55 -1.13 -9.24
C ARG A 14 -0.81 -2.27 -9.92
N ASN A 15 -1.44 -2.90 -10.90
CA ASN A 15 -1.01 -4.06 -11.69
C ASN A 15 -1.89 -4.12 -12.95
N GLU A 16 -1.69 -5.09 -13.84
CA GLU A 16 -2.32 -5.11 -15.16
C GLU A 16 -3.86 -5.07 -15.17
N LEU A 17 -4.49 -5.54 -14.10
CA LEU A 17 -5.93 -5.76 -14.01
C LEU A 17 -6.63 -4.88 -12.96
N ASP A 18 -5.92 -4.39 -11.92
CA ASP A 18 -6.55 -3.62 -10.85
C ASP A 18 -6.36 -2.11 -11.06
N TYR A 19 -7.49 -1.44 -11.26
CA TYR A 19 -7.62 0.00 -11.32
C TYR A 19 -8.23 0.50 -10.01
N TYR A 20 -7.54 1.42 -9.36
CA TYR A 20 -8.01 2.08 -8.15
C TYR A 20 -8.41 3.51 -8.47
N MET A 21 -9.37 4.02 -7.73
CA MET A 21 -9.80 5.40 -7.79
C MET A 21 -10.05 5.92 -6.39
N ALA A 22 -9.55 7.12 -6.09
CA ALA A 22 -9.84 7.84 -4.87
C ALA A 22 -10.52 9.17 -5.21
N ASN A 23 -11.52 9.55 -4.41
CA ASN A 23 -12.00 10.91 -4.41
C ASN A 23 -10.99 11.78 -3.65
N VAL A 24 -10.56 12.87 -4.27
CA VAL A 24 -9.65 13.83 -3.64
C VAL A 24 -10.46 14.86 -2.87
N ASP A 25 -11.42 15.50 -3.56
CA ASP A 25 -12.30 16.51 -2.99
C ASP A 25 -13.46 16.79 -3.96
N SER A 26 -14.46 17.53 -3.49
CA SER A 26 -15.60 18.02 -4.28
C SER A 26 -15.78 19.53 -4.08
N PHE A 27 -16.01 20.26 -5.16
CA PHE A 27 -15.95 21.71 -5.20
C PHE A 27 -17.24 22.30 -5.75
N LEU A 28 -17.83 23.26 -5.04
CA LEU A 28 -18.95 24.05 -5.55
C LEU A 28 -18.41 25.12 -6.49
N LEU A 29 -18.70 25.02 -7.79
CA LEU A 29 -18.14 25.94 -8.79
C LEU A 29 -18.74 27.34 -8.75
N GLN A 30 -19.93 27.47 -8.14
CA GLN A 30 -20.60 28.75 -7.91
C GLN A 30 -20.00 29.54 -6.75
N ASP A 31 -19.23 28.89 -5.87
CA ASP A 31 -18.52 29.56 -4.79
C ASP A 31 -17.10 29.93 -5.28
N PRO A 32 -16.74 31.23 -5.31
CA PRO A 32 -15.42 31.68 -5.75
C PRO A 32 -14.26 31.03 -5.01
N GLU A 33 -14.39 30.75 -3.70
CA GLU A 33 -13.30 30.16 -2.92
C GLU A 33 -13.06 28.70 -3.32
N HIS A 34 -14.14 27.93 -3.45
CA HIS A 34 -14.07 26.55 -3.91
C HIS A 34 -13.54 26.47 -5.36
N TYR A 35 -13.92 27.42 -6.22
CA TYR A 35 -13.41 27.49 -7.58
C TYR A 35 -11.90 27.72 -7.64
N LEU A 36 -11.38 28.66 -6.83
CA LEU A 36 -9.94 28.91 -6.74
C LEU A 36 -9.18 27.69 -6.20
N LYS A 37 -9.73 27.03 -5.16
CA LYS A 37 -9.15 25.81 -4.59
C LYS A 37 -9.10 24.68 -5.61
N PHE A 38 -10.19 24.45 -6.34
CA PHE A 38 -10.26 23.48 -7.43
C PHE A 38 -9.18 23.73 -8.48
N ARG A 39 -9.09 24.97 -8.98
CA ARG A 39 -8.12 25.32 -10.03
C ARG A 39 -6.68 25.13 -9.56
N LYS A 40 -6.40 25.48 -8.31
CA LYS A 40 -5.07 25.26 -7.69
C LYS A 40 -4.73 23.78 -7.63
N TYR A 41 -5.67 22.92 -7.23
CA TYR A 41 -5.46 21.48 -7.13
C TYR A 41 -5.16 20.87 -8.50
N VAL A 42 -6.01 21.16 -9.50
CA VAL A 42 -5.84 20.66 -10.87
C VAL A 42 -4.49 21.10 -11.45
N ARG A 43 -4.13 22.38 -11.29
CA ARG A 43 -2.87 22.90 -11.82
C ARG A 43 -1.66 22.27 -11.15
N ASN A 44 -1.67 22.13 -9.82
CA ASN A 44 -0.60 21.45 -9.11
C ASN A 44 -0.45 20.00 -9.55
N ILE A 45 -1.54 19.25 -9.73
CA ILE A 45 -1.49 17.86 -10.18
C ILE A 45 -0.86 17.77 -11.58
N ILE A 46 -1.29 18.62 -12.51
CA ILE A 46 -0.74 18.65 -13.88
C ILE A 46 0.74 19.07 -13.86
N ASP A 47 1.07 20.12 -13.12
CA ASP A 47 2.43 20.66 -13.05
C ASP A 47 3.40 19.69 -12.36
N TRP A 48 2.93 18.91 -11.38
CA TRP A 48 3.73 17.87 -10.74
C TRP A 48 3.80 16.59 -11.58
N GLY A 49 2.75 16.29 -12.33
CA GLY A 49 2.65 15.11 -13.18
C GLY A 49 3.32 15.26 -14.55
N ARG A 50 3.71 16.47 -14.95
CA ARG A 50 4.27 16.75 -16.28
C ARG A 50 5.78 16.95 -16.24
N GLY A 51 6.47 16.37 -17.22
CA GLY A 51 7.87 16.66 -17.53
C GLY A 51 8.87 16.16 -16.48
N GLY A 52 10.00 16.86 -16.37
CA GLY A 52 11.15 16.43 -15.56
C GLY A 52 10.93 16.45 -14.04
N ARG A 53 9.90 17.16 -13.55
CA ARG A 53 9.62 17.24 -12.11
C ARG A 53 9.12 15.91 -11.56
N LEU A 54 8.19 15.24 -12.26
CA LEU A 54 7.70 13.92 -11.86
C LEU A 54 8.85 12.91 -11.79
N GLU A 55 9.75 12.96 -12.77
CA GLU A 55 10.92 12.10 -12.83
C GLU A 55 11.89 12.38 -11.67
N GLY A 56 12.10 13.65 -11.33
CA GLY A 56 12.87 14.04 -10.15
C GLY A 56 12.28 13.48 -8.86
N ILE A 57 10.96 13.61 -8.67
CA ILE A 57 10.25 13.06 -7.50
C ILE A 57 10.43 11.54 -7.43
N ARG A 58 10.26 10.83 -8.55
CA ARG A 58 10.45 9.37 -8.62
C ARG A 58 11.87 8.97 -8.22
N LYS A 59 12.88 9.60 -8.83
CA LYS A 59 14.29 9.34 -8.50
C LYS A 59 14.59 9.58 -7.02
N SER A 60 14.09 10.67 -6.45
CA SER A 60 14.28 10.96 -5.02
C SER A 60 13.65 9.90 -4.13
N LEU A 61 12.44 9.43 -4.46
CA LEU A 61 11.79 8.35 -3.72
C LEU A 61 12.55 7.02 -3.86
N ASP A 62 13.05 6.69 -5.05
CA ASP A 62 13.84 5.48 -5.28
C ASP A 62 15.14 5.49 -4.47
N ILE A 63 15.83 6.65 -4.41
CA ILE A 63 17.03 6.83 -3.59
C ILE A 63 16.72 6.59 -2.11
N LEU A 64 15.62 7.15 -1.60
CA LEU A 64 15.22 7.01 -0.20
C LEU A 64 14.87 5.55 0.14
N LEU A 65 14.16 4.87 -0.75
CA LEU A 65 13.85 3.44 -0.60
C LEU A 65 15.12 2.59 -0.62
N GLU A 66 16.07 2.88 -1.50
CA GLU A 66 17.33 2.15 -1.58
C GLU A 66 18.20 2.35 -0.33
N GLU A 67 18.26 3.57 0.20
CA GLU A 67 18.93 3.86 1.47
C GLU A 67 18.30 3.08 2.65
N SER A 68 16.98 3.03 2.72
CA SER A 68 16.26 2.26 3.75
C SER A 68 16.57 0.75 3.69
N ARG A 69 16.76 0.21 2.49
CA ARG A 69 17.15 -1.19 2.27
C ARG A 69 18.59 -1.45 2.72
N LYS A 70 19.51 -0.53 2.41
CA LYS A 70 20.91 -0.63 2.81
C LYS A 70 21.07 -0.58 4.33
N THR A 71 20.41 0.36 4.99
CA THR A 71 20.44 0.48 6.46
C THR A 71 19.86 -0.76 7.13
N THR A 72 18.74 -1.29 6.63
CA THR A 72 18.16 -2.56 7.11
C THR A 72 19.10 -3.74 6.91
N SER A 73 19.78 -3.79 5.76
CA SER A 73 20.73 -4.87 5.42
C SER A 73 21.99 -4.83 6.29
N VAL A 74 22.52 -3.63 6.56
CA VAL A 74 23.63 -3.42 7.51
C VAL A 74 23.21 -3.84 8.91
N ALA A 75 22.02 -3.42 9.36
CA ALA A 75 21.47 -3.79 10.66
C ALA A 75 21.20 -5.31 10.79
N ALA A 76 20.86 -6.00 9.70
CA ALA A 76 20.71 -7.45 9.69
C ALA A 76 22.07 -8.18 9.70
N LYS A 77 23.06 -7.64 8.98
CA LYS A 77 24.41 -8.22 8.88
C LYS A 77 25.28 -7.97 10.11
N SER A 78 24.96 -6.93 10.88
CA SER A 78 25.56 -6.68 12.19
C SER A 78 24.97 -7.53 13.32
N ARG A 79 23.86 -8.25 13.09
CA ARG A 79 23.37 -9.22 14.06
C ARG A 79 24.38 -10.36 14.16
N MET A 80 24.84 -10.65 15.38
CA MET A 80 25.60 -11.86 15.62
C MET A 80 24.77 -13.07 15.20
N PRO A 81 25.36 -14.06 14.51
CA PRO A 81 24.68 -15.33 14.29
C PRO A 81 24.30 -15.93 15.66
N PRO A 82 23.15 -16.60 15.77
CA PRO A 82 22.86 -17.37 16.99
C PRO A 82 24.04 -18.31 17.21
N SER A 83 24.65 -18.23 18.39
CA SER A 83 25.82 -19.02 18.77
C SER A 83 25.53 -20.48 18.47
N VAL A 84 26.31 -21.05 17.55
CA VAL A 84 26.34 -22.49 17.32
C VAL A 84 27.12 -23.06 18.50
N ASP A 85 26.39 -23.53 19.51
CA ASP A 85 26.99 -24.24 20.63
C ASP A 85 27.63 -25.54 20.10
N SER A 86 28.95 -25.63 20.19
CA SER A 86 29.72 -26.84 19.88
C SER A 86 29.54 -27.90 20.98
N PRO A 87 29.64 -29.20 20.64
CA PRO A 87 28.99 -30.28 21.37
C PRO A 87 29.82 -30.74 22.58
N GLY A 88 29.23 -30.64 23.77
CA GLY A 88 29.71 -31.27 25.01
C GLY A 88 28.54 -31.99 25.68
N ILE A 89 28.66 -33.31 25.78
CA ILE A 89 27.67 -34.28 26.25
C ILE A 89 27.18 -33.97 27.67
N THR A 90 25.86 -33.86 27.90
CA THR A 90 25.12 -34.66 28.94
C THR A 90 23.59 -34.46 28.93
N SER A 91 22.90 -35.61 28.86
CA SER A 91 21.59 -35.95 29.45
C SER A 91 20.32 -35.10 29.20
N ILE A 92 19.47 -35.64 28.32
CA ILE A 92 18.04 -35.98 28.54
C ILE A 92 17.15 -34.92 29.24
N SER A 93 16.31 -34.22 28.46
CA SER A 93 14.85 -34.23 28.65
C SER A 93 14.16 -33.48 27.51
N SER A 94 13.57 -34.25 26.61
CA SER A 94 12.70 -33.77 25.54
C SER A 94 11.36 -33.29 26.11
N THR A 95 11.10 -31.98 26.12
CA THR A 95 9.73 -31.45 26.13
C THR A 95 9.49 -30.67 24.85
N SER A 96 9.10 -31.41 23.81
CA SER A 96 8.71 -30.91 22.49
C SER A 96 7.41 -30.11 22.59
N SER A 97 7.51 -28.78 22.66
CA SER A 97 6.36 -27.87 22.51
C SER A 97 6.30 -27.37 21.06
N ASN A 98 5.88 -28.25 20.14
CA ASN A 98 5.57 -27.86 18.76
C ASN A 98 4.33 -26.95 18.73
N LYS A 99 4.54 -25.63 18.79
CA LYS A 99 3.47 -24.65 18.58
C LYS A 99 3.21 -24.52 17.07
N THR A 100 2.38 -25.42 16.58
CA THR A 100 1.85 -25.47 15.22
C THR A 100 1.19 -24.14 14.85
N ARG A 101 1.68 -23.53 13.76
CA ARG A 101 1.10 -22.35 13.12
C ARG A 101 -0.22 -22.79 12.47
N LYS A 102 -1.36 -22.54 13.12
CA LYS A 102 -2.68 -22.69 12.49
C LYS A 102 -2.86 -21.60 11.43
N THR A 103 -2.74 -21.99 10.17
CA THR A 103 -3.24 -21.25 9.02
C THR A 103 -4.75 -21.44 8.96
N LEU A 104 -5.54 -20.42 9.33
CA LEU A 104 -6.98 -20.43 9.10
C LEU A 104 -7.27 -19.91 7.69
N SER A 105 -7.28 -20.83 6.71
CA SER A 105 -7.94 -20.60 5.43
C SER A 105 -9.44 -20.88 5.60
N ALA A 106 -10.23 -19.85 5.90
CA ALA A 106 -11.68 -19.94 5.85
C ALA A 106 -12.14 -19.81 4.40
N ARG A 107 -12.16 -20.95 3.69
CA ARG A 107 -12.85 -21.15 2.43
C ARG A 107 -14.33 -21.40 2.75
N GLN A 108 -15.12 -20.34 2.88
CA GLN A 108 -16.58 -20.48 2.92
C GLN A 108 -17.12 -20.61 1.49
N LYS A 109 -17.38 -21.87 1.09
CA LYS A 109 -18.41 -22.20 0.10
C LYS A 109 -19.72 -22.45 0.86
N SER A 110 -20.65 -21.51 0.77
CA SER A 110 -22.09 -21.75 0.90
C SER A 110 -22.76 -20.68 0.01
N GLY A 111 -23.87 -20.89 -0.66
CA GLY A 111 -24.74 -22.03 -0.82
C GLY A 111 -25.78 -21.54 -1.82
N ARG A 112 -26.01 -22.32 -2.85
CA ARG A 112 -27.03 -22.11 -3.88
C ARG A 112 -28.40 -22.01 -3.18
N ARG A 113 -29.10 -20.89 -3.31
CA ARG A 113 -30.56 -20.81 -3.12
C ARG A 113 -31.17 -20.03 -4.28
N ASN A 114 -31.81 -20.79 -5.17
CA ASN A 114 -32.87 -20.31 -6.04
C ASN A 114 -34.18 -20.34 -5.24
N SER A 115 -34.98 -19.28 -5.30
CA SER A 115 -36.46 -19.34 -5.20
C SER A 115 -37.09 -18.01 -5.66
N ILE A 116 -37.54 -18.03 -6.92
CA ILE A 116 -38.73 -17.46 -7.60
C ILE A 116 -39.63 -16.45 -6.84
N PRO A 117 -40.24 -15.46 -7.53
CA PRO A 117 -40.95 -14.32 -6.93
C PRO A 117 -42.40 -14.64 -6.53
N GLY A 118 -42.95 -13.82 -5.65
CA GLY A 118 -44.37 -13.68 -5.35
C GLY A 118 -44.67 -12.20 -5.11
#